data_AF-A0A370GCD8-F1
#
_entry.id   AF-A0A370GCD8-F1
#
_cell.length_a   1.000
_cell.length_b   1.000
_cell.length_c   1.000
_cell.angle_alpha   90.00
_cell.angle_beta   90.00
_cell.angle_gamma   90.00
#
_symmetry.space_group_name_H-M   'P 1'
#
loop_
_entity.id
_entity.type
_entity.pdbx_description
1 polymer ?
#
loop_
_entity_poly.entity_id
_entity_poly.type
_entity_poly.pdbx_seq_one_letter_code
_entity_poly.pdbx_strand_id
1 'polypeptide(L)'
;MPQFLDYHVMAIQLLAKDVSRILLQPLHAPVISYEAGQYIEVSHTDGRVSYLSIACAPRDDAILEFHLFHPAENEKAQALLRMARTEKKWQLRGPLGRCTVSQLHPDKPILFLAQGTGFAPVKAVIEALIQADFPLLLHVYWFSQNQEDFFLTEQISRWKASHPLFIFTPIILPSAFNEDQIESVLNQAILATYPDLSAYQVYASGPRSWVYRIFHAFQQKGLPRAFFFSDMFE
;
A
#
# COMPACT_ATOMS: atom_id res chain seq x y z
N MET A 1 0.59 -8.78 -23.91
CA MET A 1 1.20 -8.25 -22.67
C MET A 1 1.35 -6.74 -22.85
N PRO A 2 1.26 -5.94 -21.77
CA PRO A 2 1.50 -4.50 -21.88
C PRO A 2 2.92 -4.21 -22.39
N GLN A 3 3.09 -3.12 -23.13
CA GLN A 3 4.41 -2.66 -23.59
C GLN A 3 5.20 -2.02 -22.44
N PHE A 4 6.53 -2.06 -22.51
CA PHE A 4 7.37 -1.27 -21.61
C PHE A 4 7.32 0.21 -21.99
N LEU A 5 7.12 1.06 -20.98
CA LEU A 5 7.09 2.52 -21.09
C LEU A 5 8.24 3.13 -20.29
N ASP A 6 8.83 4.17 -20.84
CA ASP A 6 10.02 4.81 -20.28
C ASP A 6 9.65 5.94 -19.32
N TYR A 7 10.17 5.85 -18.10
CA TYR A 7 9.99 6.85 -17.05
C TYR A 7 11.33 7.35 -16.54
N HIS A 8 11.38 8.59 -16.05
CA HIS A 8 12.54 9.19 -15.43
C HIS A 8 12.34 9.38 -13.92
N VAL A 9 13.35 9.04 -13.13
CA VAL A 9 13.41 9.23 -11.68
C VAL A 9 13.54 10.72 -11.38
N MET A 10 12.45 11.35 -10.99
CA MET A 10 12.42 12.76 -10.60
C MET A 10 13.06 12.99 -9.24
N ALA A 11 12.73 12.15 -8.26
CA ALA A 11 13.14 12.33 -6.89
C ALA A 11 13.24 11.01 -6.16
N ILE A 12 14.20 10.95 -5.23
CA ILE A 12 14.34 9.89 -4.24
C ILE A 12 14.42 10.57 -2.88
N GLN A 13 13.53 10.20 -1.97
CA GLN A 13 13.53 10.73 -0.61
C GLN A 13 13.48 9.60 0.40
N LEU A 14 14.38 9.62 1.39
CA LEU A 14 14.29 8.72 2.52
C LEU A 14 13.07 9.09 3.37
N LEU A 15 12.16 8.13 3.58
CA LEU A 15 10.94 8.29 4.36
C LEU A 15 11.09 7.78 5.79
N ALA A 16 11.78 6.65 5.95
CA ALA A 16 12.11 6.00 7.21
C ALA A 16 13.41 5.21 7.05
N LYS A 17 13.85 4.52 8.10
CA LYS A 17 15.00 3.62 7.99
C LYS A 17 14.75 2.59 6.89
N ASP A 18 15.64 2.55 5.90
CA ASP A 18 15.58 1.64 4.77
C ASP A 18 14.30 1.73 3.92
N VAL A 19 13.53 2.82 4.00
CA VAL A 19 12.37 3.07 3.13
C VAL A 19 12.55 4.36 2.36
N SER A 20 12.53 4.28 1.03
CA SER A 20 12.62 5.43 0.15
C SER A 20 11.34 5.63 -0.67
N ARG A 21 10.89 6.89 -0.77
CA ARG A 21 9.95 7.35 -1.79
C ARG A 21 10.68 7.55 -3.10
N ILE A 22 10.16 6.98 -4.18
CA ILE A 22 10.66 7.18 -5.54
C ILE A 22 9.53 7.79 -6.36
N LEU A 23 9.80 8.93 -7.01
CA LEU A 23 8.89 9.60 -7.94
C LEU A 23 9.38 9.41 -9.37
N LEU A 24 8.53 8.89 -10.25
CA LEU A 24 8.82 8.64 -11.64
C LEU A 24 7.89 9.45 -12.54
N GLN A 25 8.46 10.17 -13.50
CA GLN A 25 7.70 10.92 -14.51
C GLN A 25 7.82 10.26 -15.88
N PRO A 26 6.74 10.17 -16.67
CA PRO A 26 6.84 9.65 -18.02
C PRO A 26 7.75 10.52 -18.89
N LEU A 27 8.60 9.90 -19.71
CA LEU A 27 9.44 10.64 -20.67
C LEU A 27 8.65 11.09 -21.91
N HIS A 28 7.62 10.35 -22.29
CA HIS A 28 6.76 10.61 -23.44
C HIS A 28 5.44 9.85 -23.30
N ALA A 29 4.45 10.22 -24.12
CA ALA A 29 3.25 9.42 -24.30
C ALA A 29 3.54 8.13 -25.12
N PRO A 30 2.77 7.05 -24.93
CA PRO A 30 1.67 6.89 -23.99
C PRO A 30 2.17 6.73 -22.54
N VAL A 31 1.29 7.05 -21.58
CA VAL A 31 1.56 6.88 -20.14
C VAL A 31 0.81 5.67 -19.60
N ILE A 32 1.25 5.16 -18.45
CA ILE A 32 0.55 4.07 -17.76
C ILE A 32 -0.76 4.61 -17.18
N SER A 33 -1.89 4.19 -17.76
CA SER A 33 -3.22 4.37 -17.17
C SER A 33 -3.45 3.27 -16.15
N TYR A 34 -3.75 3.62 -14.91
CA TYR A 34 -3.91 2.67 -13.81
C TYR A 34 -5.04 3.09 -12.87
N GLU A 35 -5.47 2.14 -12.03
CA GLU A 35 -6.35 2.40 -10.89
C GLU A 35 -5.60 2.27 -9.56
N ALA A 36 -6.02 3.05 -8.56
CA ALA A 36 -5.47 2.94 -7.22
C ALA A 36 -5.60 1.51 -6.68
N GLY A 37 -4.49 0.98 -6.17
CA GLY A 37 -4.35 -0.42 -5.74
C GLY A 37 -3.49 -1.28 -6.67
N GLN A 38 -3.27 -0.84 -7.91
CA GLN A 38 -2.44 -1.55 -8.89
C GLN A 38 -0.93 -1.42 -8.63
N TYR A 39 -0.17 -2.33 -9.22
CA TYR A 39 1.29 -2.37 -9.17
C TYR A 39 1.92 -2.45 -10.56
N ILE A 40 3.22 -2.20 -10.63
CA ILE A 40 4.00 -2.12 -11.88
C ILE A 40 5.18 -3.06 -11.81
N GLU A 41 5.49 -3.68 -12.94
CA GLU A 41 6.75 -4.38 -13.15
C GLU A 41 7.83 -3.36 -13.59
N VAL A 42 8.96 -3.38 -12.88
CA VAL A 42 10.13 -2.55 -13.15
C VAL A 42 11.24 -3.45 -13.68
N SER A 43 11.71 -3.18 -14.90
CA SER A 43 12.88 -3.86 -15.46
C SER A 43 14.18 -3.28 -14.89
N HIS A 44 15.10 -4.16 -14.50
CA HIS A 44 16.44 -3.81 -14.07
C HIS A 44 17.40 -3.86 -15.26
N THR A 45 18.50 -3.10 -15.18
CA THR A 45 19.56 -3.12 -16.21
C THR A 45 20.28 -4.48 -16.33
N ASP A 46 20.23 -5.31 -15.29
CA ASP A 46 20.82 -6.65 -15.26
C ASP A 46 19.85 -7.76 -15.72
N GLY A 47 18.68 -7.39 -16.26
CA GLY A 47 17.65 -8.30 -16.76
C GLY A 47 16.69 -8.86 -15.69
N ARG A 48 16.87 -8.50 -14.41
CA ARG A 48 15.89 -8.84 -13.35
C ARG A 48 14.65 -7.97 -13.46
N VAL A 49 13.60 -8.37 -12.75
CA VAL A 49 12.35 -7.58 -12.62
C VAL A 49 11.95 -7.43 -11.16
N SER A 50 11.50 -6.25 -10.76
CA SER A 50 10.85 -5.99 -9.48
C SER A 50 9.38 -5.63 -9.69
N TYR A 51 8.54 -5.89 -8.70
CA TYR A 51 7.16 -5.42 -8.70
C TYR A 51 6.99 -4.40 -7.57
N LEU A 52 6.44 -3.23 -7.89
CA LEU A 52 6.19 -2.17 -6.93
C LEU A 52 4.74 -1.69 -7.03
N SER A 53 4.02 -1.68 -5.92
CA SER A 53 2.69 -1.08 -5.83
C SER A 53 2.78 0.42 -6.02
N ILE A 54 1.89 0.99 -6.83
CA ILE A 54 1.80 2.43 -7.00
C ILE A 54 1.23 3.02 -5.71
N ALA A 55 1.91 4.03 -5.18
CA ALA A 55 1.65 4.64 -3.88
C ALA A 55 0.81 5.92 -3.94
N CYS A 56 0.20 6.21 -5.09
CA CYS A 56 -0.65 7.39 -5.28
C CYS A 56 -1.88 7.07 -6.13
N ALA A 57 -2.97 7.80 -5.90
CA ALA A 57 -4.10 7.81 -6.82
C ALA A 57 -3.66 8.36 -8.20
N PRO A 58 -4.34 8.00 -9.30
CA PRO A 58 -4.07 8.57 -10.63
C PRO A 58 -4.09 10.11 -10.61
N ARG A 59 -3.19 10.74 -11.38
CA ARG A 59 -2.99 12.19 -11.43
C ARG A 59 -2.83 12.67 -12.87
N ASP A 60 -3.18 13.93 -13.12
CA ASP A 60 -3.05 14.55 -14.45
C ASP A 60 -1.60 14.66 -14.93
N ASP A 61 -0.64 14.78 -14.01
CA ASP A 61 0.79 14.83 -14.32
C ASP A 61 1.41 13.45 -14.66
N ALA A 62 0.63 12.38 -14.51
CA ALA A 62 1.02 10.98 -14.68
C ALA A 62 2.28 10.57 -13.90
N ILE A 63 2.63 11.30 -12.82
CA ILE A 63 3.74 10.94 -11.94
C ILE A 63 3.33 9.73 -11.11
N LEU A 64 4.19 8.71 -11.13
CA LEU A 64 4.05 7.52 -10.29
C LEU A 64 4.88 7.67 -9.02
N GLU A 65 4.29 7.34 -7.88
CA GLU A 65 4.95 7.28 -6.57
C GLU A 65 5.14 5.82 -6.16
N PHE A 66 6.29 5.48 -5.57
CA PHE A 66 6.56 4.16 -4.99
C PHE A 66 7.22 4.28 -3.63
N HIS A 67 6.92 3.35 -2.72
CA HIS A 67 7.64 3.19 -1.45
C HIS A 67 8.48 1.92 -1.51
N LEU A 68 9.80 2.08 -1.61
CA LEU A 68 10.75 0.98 -1.71
C LEU A 68 11.35 0.69 -0.33
N PHE A 69 11.07 -0.49 0.22
CA PHE A 69 11.82 -1.03 1.36
C PHE A 69 13.10 -1.71 0.85
N HIS A 70 14.25 -1.27 1.35
CA HIS A 70 15.58 -1.65 0.88
C HIS A 70 16.53 -1.94 2.07
N PRO A 71 16.27 -2.96 2.89
CA PRO A 71 17.20 -3.31 3.95
C PRO A 71 18.50 -3.87 3.34
N ALA A 72 19.60 -3.85 4.10
CA ALA A 72 20.93 -4.17 3.58
C ALA A 72 21.05 -5.60 3.03
N GLU A 73 20.30 -6.55 3.60
CA GLU A 73 20.23 -7.95 3.20
C GLU A 73 19.43 -8.19 1.91
N ASN A 74 18.62 -7.22 1.46
CA ASN A 74 17.83 -7.36 0.25
C ASN A 74 18.55 -6.78 -0.96
N GLU A 75 19.46 -7.58 -1.54
CA GLU A 75 20.29 -7.16 -2.68
C GLU A 75 19.47 -6.71 -3.90
N LYS A 76 18.28 -7.29 -4.11
CA LYS A 76 17.40 -6.89 -5.22
C LYS A 76 16.83 -5.49 -5.01
N ALA A 77 16.40 -5.15 -3.79
CA ALA A 77 15.92 -3.81 -3.47
C ALA A 77 17.07 -2.79 -3.46
N GLN A 78 18.24 -3.18 -2.97
CA GLN A 78 19.47 -2.36 -3.02
C GLN A 78 19.88 -2.06 -4.45
N ALA A 79 19.88 -3.06 -5.34
CA ALA A 79 20.15 -2.88 -6.76
C ALA A 79 19.17 -1.91 -7.41
N LEU A 80 17.87 -2.03 -7.09
CA LEU A 80 16.85 -1.13 -7.60
C LEU A 80 17.05 0.32 -7.11
N LEU A 81 17.41 0.51 -5.84
CA LEU A 81 17.74 1.83 -5.29
C LEU A 81 19.00 2.42 -5.95
N ARG A 82 20.03 1.61 -6.21
CA ARG A 82 21.23 2.05 -6.94
C ARG A 82 20.88 2.46 -8.37
N MET A 83 20.08 1.66 -9.08
CA MET A 83 19.57 1.98 -10.41
C MET A 83 18.78 3.29 -10.42
N ALA A 84 17.96 3.54 -9.39
CA ALA A 84 17.25 4.80 -9.22
C ALA A 84 18.20 6.02 -9.21
N ARG A 85 19.37 5.86 -8.59
CA ARG A 85 20.36 6.92 -8.41
C ARG A 85 21.27 7.11 -9.63
N THR A 86 21.64 6.04 -10.33
CA THR A 86 22.65 6.07 -11.41
C THR A 86 22.05 6.25 -12.79
N GLU A 87 21.07 5.42 -13.17
CA GLU A 87 20.54 5.39 -14.53
C GLU A 87 19.49 6.47 -14.76
N LYS A 88 18.72 6.80 -13.72
CA LYS A 88 17.55 7.70 -13.73
C LYS A 88 16.46 7.37 -14.74
N LYS A 89 16.66 6.51 -15.73
CA LYS A 89 15.65 6.02 -16.67
C LYS A 89 15.23 4.61 -16.30
N TRP A 90 13.92 4.40 -16.14
CA TRP A 90 13.31 3.13 -15.78
C TRP A 90 12.37 2.65 -16.90
N GLN A 91 12.38 1.34 -17.14
CA GLN A 91 11.41 0.70 -18.03
C GLN A 91 10.34 0.02 -17.19
N LEU A 92 9.09 0.45 -17.38
CA LEU A 92 7.94 0.04 -16.59
C LEU A 92 6.94 -0.72 -17.45
N ARG A 93 6.35 -1.79 -16.92
CA ARG A 93 5.28 -2.55 -17.58
C ARG A 93 4.11 -2.72 -16.63
N GLY A 94 2.91 -2.36 -17.10
CA GLY A 94 1.68 -2.44 -16.33
C GLY A 94 0.53 -1.67 -16.98
N PRO A 95 -0.56 -1.41 -16.23
CA PRO A 95 -0.71 -1.79 -14.83
C PRO A 95 -0.90 -3.31 -14.63
N LEU A 96 -0.62 -3.78 -13.42
CA LEU A 96 -0.84 -5.15 -12.97
C LEU A 96 -1.67 -5.13 -11.67
N GLY A 97 -2.30 -6.25 -11.36
CA GLY A 97 -3.19 -6.39 -10.20
C GLY A 97 -4.63 -5.99 -10.51
N ARG A 98 -5.57 -6.62 -9.79
CA ARG A 98 -7.02 -6.40 -9.95
C ARG A 98 -7.64 -5.77 -8.71
N CYS A 99 -6.98 -5.81 -7.56
CA CYS A 99 -7.45 -5.38 -6.25
C CYS A 99 -7.35 -3.87 -6.19
N THR A 100 -8.34 -3.22 -6.78
CA THR A 100 -8.36 -1.78 -7.00
C THR A 100 -9.52 -1.12 -6.25
N VAL A 101 -9.46 0.20 -6.15
CA VAL A 101 -10.51 1.02 -5.55
C VAL A 101 -11.90 0.76 -6.16
N SER A 102 -11.99 0.40 -7.44
CA SER A 102 -13.27 0.13 -8.12
C SER A 102 -13.94 -1.16 -7.69
N GLN A 103 -13.21 -2.07 -7.03
CA GLN A 103 -13.81 -3.28 -6.45
C GLN A 103 -14.49 -3.00 -5.10
N LEU A 104 -14.19 -1.86 -4.47
CA LEU A 104 -14.71 -1.53 -3.15
C LEU A 104 -16.19 -1.17 -3.25
N HIS A 105 -16.97 -1.66 -2.29
CA HIS A 105 -18.40 -1.41 -2.25
C HIS A 105 -18.69 0.03 -1.79
N PRO A 106 -19.46 0.84 -2.54
CA PRO A 106 -19.65 2.26 -2.20
C PRO A 106 -20.38 2.48 -0.87
N ASP A 107 -21.30 1.57 -0.50
CA ASP A 107 -22.12 1.71 0.72
C ASP A 107 -21.57 0.98 1.95
N LYS A 108 -20.27 0.65 1.99
CA LYS A 108 -19.66 -0.04 3.14
C LYS A 108 -18.47 0.72 3.73
N PRO A 109 -18.41 0.91 5.06
CA PRO A 109 -17.23 1.47 5.72
C PRO A 109 -16.01 0.56 5.52
N ILE A 110 -14.83 1.16 5.45
CA ILE A 110 -13.60 0.48 5.03
C ILE A 110 -12.58 0.46 6.18
N LEU A 111 -12.09 -0.73 6.49
CA LEU A 111 -10.92 -0.93 7.34
C LEU A 111 -9.69 -1.19 6.46
N PHE A 112 -8.75 -0.26 6.44
CA PHE A 112 -7.46 -0.43 5.76
C PHE A 112 -6.44 -1.05 6.71
N LEU A 113 -5.76 -2.09 6.26
CA LEU A 113 -4.72 -2.77 7.02
C LEU A 113 -3.42 -2.75 6.22
N ALA A 114 -2.38 -2.13 6.75
CA ALA A 114 -1.07 -2.05 6.13
C ALA A 114 0.01 -2.59 7.05
N GLN A 115 0.97 -3.36 6.54
CA GLN A 115 2.22 -3.64 7.26
C GLN A 115 3.43 -3.09 6.50
N GLY A 116 4.25 -2.26 7.17
CA GLY A 116 5.43 -1.65 6.56
C GLY A 116 5.09 -0.89 5.27
N THR A 117 5.80 -1.17 4.17
CA THR A 117 5.54 -0.56 2.85
C THR A 117 4.26 -1.06 2.16
N GLY A 118 3.52 -2.00 2.74
CA GLY A 118 2.13 -2.28 2.35
C GLY A 118 1.21 -1.04 2.47
N PHE A 119 1.69 0.02 3.13
CA PHE A 119 1.03 1.32 3.11
C PHE A 119 0.99 1.99 1.73
N ALA A 120 1.88 1.65 0.79
CA ALA A 120 1.88 2.23 -0.56
C ALA A 120 0.52 2.07 -1.27
N PRO A 121 0.01 0.85 -1.55
CA PRO A 121 -1.28 0.70 -2.21
C PRO A 121 -2.44 1.20 -1.35
N VAL A 122 -2.35 1.10 -0.01
CA VAL A 122 -3.35 1.67 0.91
C VAL A 122 -3.45 3.19 0.75
N LYS A 123 -2.32 3.90 0.71
CA LYS A 123 -2.26 5.34 0.45
C LYS A 123 -2.90 5.68 -0.89
N ALA A 124 -2.58 4.94 -1.96
CA ALA A 124 -3.18 5.19 -3.27
C ALA A 124 -4.70 5.10 -3.25
N VAL A 125 -5.25 4.07 -2.60
CA VAL A 125 -6.71 3.86 -2.51
C VAL A 125 -7.37 4.93 -1.63
N ILE A 126 -6.77 5.30 -0.50
CA ILE A 126 -7.26 6.39 0.36
C ILE A 126 -7.27 7.72 -0.40
N GLU A 127 -6.21 8.04 -1.14
CA GLU A 127 -6.17 9.26 -1.97
C GLU A 127 -7.32 9.28 -2.97
N ALA A 128 -7.58 8.16 -3.65
CA ALA A 128 -8.65 8.06 -4.65
C ALA A 128 -10.05 8.21 -4.01
N LEU A 129 -10.28 7.59 -2.85
CA LEU A 129 -11.56 7.67 -2.14
C LEU A 129 -11.82 9.08 -1.59
N ILE A 130 -10.79 9.74 -1.05
CA ILE A 130 -10.91 11.12 -0.56
C ILE A 130 -11.14 12.09 -1.72
N GLN A 131 -10.46 11.92 -2.86
CA GLN A 131 -10.71 12.71 -4.07
C GLN A 131 -12.13 12.54 -4.63
N ALA A 132 -12.73 11.37 -4.41
CA ALA A 132 -14.09 11.06 -4.82
C ALA A 132 -15.16 11.40 -3.75
N ASP A 133 -14.79 12.13 -2.69
CA ASP A 133 -15.67 12.50 -1.58
C ASP A 133 -16.42 11.30 -0.95
N PHE A 134 -15.73 10.15 -0.84
CA PHE A 134 -16.32 8.92 -0.30
C PHE A 134 -16.96 9.16 1.09
N PRO A 135 -18.25 8.89 1.31
CA PRO A 135 -18.98 9.48 2.43
C PRO A 135 -18.94 8.67 3.72
N LEU A 136 -18.26 7.51 3.74
CA LEU A 136 -18.27 6.58 4.87
C LEU A 136 -16.90 6.50 5.55
N LEU A 137 -16.89 5.84 6.70
CA LEU A 137 -15.70 5.60 7.52
C LEU A 137 -14.54 5.02 6.71
N LEU A 138 -13.37 5.65 6.84
CA LEU A 138 -12.07 5.15 6.41
C LEU A 138 -11.18 4.98 7.64
N HIS A 139 -11.07 3.78 8.19
CA HIS A 139 -10.22 3.52 9.35
C HIS A 139 -8.96 2.75 8.94
N VAL A 140 -7.81 3.38 9.11
CA VAL A 140 -6.50 2.82 8.78
C VAL A 140 -5.81 2.29 10.03
N TYR A 141 -5.46 1.02 10.00
CA TYR A 141 -4.53 0.39 10.91
C TYR A 141 -3.21 0.11 10.18
N TRP A 142 -2.15 0.78 10.62
CA TRP A 142 -0.82 0.59 10.06
C TRP A 142 0.09 -0.05 11.09
N PHE A 143 0.69 -1.17 10.72
CA PHE A 143 1.50 -2.01 11.57
C PHE A 143 2.98 -1.85 11.22
N SER A 144 3.81 -1.52 12.22
CA SER A 144 5.26 -1.53 12.08
C SER A 144 5.98 -1.88 13.38
N GLN A 145 7.26 -2.21 13.31
CA GLN A 145 8.07 -2.59 14.48
C GLN A 145 8.50 -1.38 15.31
N ASN A 146 8.72 -0.23 14.68
CA ASN A 146 9.17 0.98 15.36
C ASN A 146 8.26 2.17 15.04
N GLN A 147 8.21 3.13 15.96
CA GLN A 147 7.46 4.38 15.78
C GLN A 147 7.94 5.18 14.56
N GLU A 148 9.24 5.15 14.28
CA GLU A 148 9.87 5.88 13.19
C GLU A 148 9.53 5.33 11.80
N ASP A 149 8.98 4.12 11.73
CA ASP A 149 8.58 3.49 10.47
C ASP A 149 7.22 4.00 9.96
N PHE A 150 6.46 4.71 10.80
CA PHE A 150 5.21 5.37 10.39
C PHE A 150 5.53 6.69 9.68
N PHE A 151 5.97 6.59 8.43
CA PHE A 151 6.32 7.74 7.61
C PHE A 151 5.09 8.50 7.06
N LEU A 152 5.31 9.68 6.46
CA LEU A 152 4.25 10.54 5.88
C LEU A 152 3.18 11.01 6.90
N THR A 153 3.57 11.24 8.16
CA THR A 153 2.68 11.71 9.24
C THR A 153 1.95 13.03 8.93
N GLU A 154 2.57 13.92 8.17
CA GLU A 154 1.93 15.15 7.68
C GLU A 154 0.74 14.84 6.76
N GLN A 155 0.87 13.85 5.88
CA GLN A 155 -0.21 13.45 4.96
C GLN A 155 -1.38 12.87 5.74
N ILE A 156 -1.11 12.04 6.75
CA ILE A 156 -2.12 11.49 7.66
C ILE A 156 -2.85 12.63 8.39
N SER A 157 -2.11 13.63 8.87
CA SER A 157 -2.69 14.81 9.52
C SER A 157 -3.60 15.61 8.57
N ARG A 158 -3.21 15.75 7.30
CA ARG A 158 -4.04 16.40 6.27
C ARG A 158 -5.34 15.64 6.04
N TRP A 159 -5.30 14.31 5.91
CA TRP A 159 -6.51 13.51 5.74
C TRP A 159 -7.44 13.59 6.96
N LYS A 160 -6.91 13.56 8.18
CA LYS A 160 -7.71 13.77 9.41
C LYS A 160 -8.42 15.13 9.41
N ALA A 161 -7.76 16.16 8.90
CA ALA A 161 -8.32 17.50 8.85
C ALA A 161 -9.36 17.68 7.72
N SER A 162 -9.15 17.03 6.56
CA SER A 162 -10.02 17.19 5.39
C SER A 162 -11.18 16.19 5.33
N HIS A 163 -11.08 15.05 6.02
CA HIS A 163 -12.08 13.98 5.96
C HIS A 163 -12.53 13.56 7.38
N PRO A 164 -13.69 14.05 7.88
CA PRO A 164 -14.11 13.85 9.27
C PRO A 164 -14.27 12.39 9.71
N LEU A 165 -14.52 11.48 8.75
CA LEU A 165 -14.66 10.05 9.00
C LEU A 165 -13.35 9.27 8.74
N PHE A 166 -12.22 9.96 8.64
CA PHE A 166 -10.91 9.33 8.53
C PHE A 166 -10.32 9.09 9.93
N ILE A 167 -10.02 7.84 10.24
CA ILE A 167 -9.37 7.46 11.49
C ILE A 167 -8.05 6.75 11.17
N PHE A 168 -6.99 7.09 11.91
CA PHE A 168 -5.70 6.42 11.78
C PHE A 168 -5.21 5.95 13.14
N THR A 169 -4.94 4.65 13.23
CA THR A 169 -4.49 3.95 14.42
C THR A 169 -3.16 3.22 14.12
N PRO A 170 -2.01 3.78 14.53
CA PRO A 170 -0.73 3.10 14.37
C PRO A 170 -0.61 1.96 15.39
N ILE A 171 -0.09 0.81 14.96
CA ILE A 171 0.09 -0.38 15.78
C ILE A 171 1.56 -0.79 15.78
N ILE A 172 2.20 -0.66 16.94
CA ILE A 172 3.57 -1.14 17.14
C ILE A 172 3.56 -2.63 17.40
N LEU A 173 4.36 -3.33 16.61
CA LEU A 173 4.53 -4.76 16.65
C LEU A 173 5.68 -5.15 17.62
N PRO A 174 5.49 -6.13 18.52
CA PRO A 174 6.57 -6.60 19.40
C PRO A 174 7.78 -7.14 18.61
N SER A 175 8.98 -7.10 19.17
CA SER A 175 10.22 -7.46 18.46
C SER A 175 10.46 -8.96 18.26
N ALA A 176 9.78 -9.83 19.02
CA ALA A 176 9.84 -11.29 18.90
C ALA A 176 8.47 -11.85 18.50
N PHE A 177 8.24 -11.92 17.19
CA PHE A 177 6.98 -12.33 16.55
C PHE A 177 6.79 -13.84 16.57
N ASN A 178 5.76 -14.32 17.25
CA ASN A 178 5.17 -15.62 16.96
C ASN A 178 3.73 -15.45 16.47
N GLU A 179 3.13 -16.55 16.00
CA GLU A 179 1.83 -16.56 15.36
C GLU A 179 0.70 -16.06 16.28
N ASP A 180 0.73 -16.44 17.56
CA ASP A 180 -0.29 -16.12 18.56
C ASP A 180 -0.33 -14.63 18.92
N GLN A 181 0.81 -13.95 18.85
CA GLN A 181 0.89 -12.52 19.17
C GLN A 181 0.20 -11.65 18.11
N ILE A 182 0.20 -12.05 16.84
CA ILE A 182 -0.53 -11.32 15.79
C ILE A 182 -2.02 -11.36 16.09
N GLU A 183 -2.56 -12.52 16.43
CA GLU A 183 -3.98 -12.68 16.73
C GLU A 183 -4.38 -11.88 17.98
N SER A 184 -3.55 -11.90 19.02
CA SER A 184 -3.76 -11.07 20.21
C SER A 184 -3.79 -9.57 19.89
N VAL A 185 -2.83 -9.08 19.09
CA VAL A 185 -2.77 -7.67 18.67
C VAL A 185 -3.99 -7.32 17.81
N LEU A 186 -4.39 -8.16 16.86
CA LEU A 186 -5.59 -7.93 16.04
C LEU A 186 -6.86 -7.90 16.90
N ASN A 187 -6.98 -8.82 17.85
CA ASN A 187 -8.11 -8.88 18.77
C ASN A 187 -8.19 -7.61 19.63
N GLN A 188 -7.08 -7.18 20.22
CA GLN A 188 -7.03 -6.02 21.09
C GLN A 188 -7.20 -4.70 20.35
N ALA A 189 -6.59 -4.55 19.17
CA ALA A 189 -6.55 -3.29 18.45
C ALA A 189 -7.75 -3.06 17.52
N ILE A 190 -8.27 -4.13 16.91
CA ILE A 190 -9.31 -4.02 15.89
C ILE A 190 -10.61 -4.62 16.40
N LEU A 191 -10.60 -5.87 16.84
CA LEU A 191 -11.85 -6.59 17.15
C LEU A 191 -12.49 -6.16 18.47
N ALA A 192 -11.74 -5.50 19.35
CA ALA A 192 -12.29 -4.78 20.50
C ALA A 192 -13.17 -3.59 20.08
N THR A 193 -12.80 -2.91 18.98
CA THR A 193 -13.58 -1.80 18.40
C THR A 193 -14.66 -2.30 17.45
N TYR A 194 -14.37 -3.37 16.70
CA TYR A 194 -15.22 -3.96 15.67
C TYR A 194 -15.46 -5.45 15.96
N PRO A 195 -16.31 -5.80 16.94
CA PRO A 195 -16.56 -7.19 17.32
C PRO A 195 -17.32 -7.98 16.24
N ASP A 196 -18.07 -7.30 15.38
CA ASP A 196 -18.73 -7.85 14.18
C ASP A 196 -18.31 -7.05 12.94
N LEU A 197 -17.79 -7.78 11.94
CA LEU A 197 -17.29 -7.24 10.69
C LEU A 197 -18.28 -7.39 9.51
N SER A 198 -19.48 -7.91 9.73
CA SER A 198 -20.49 -8.15 8.68
C SER A 198 -20.88 -6.90 7.88
N ALA A 199 -20.85 -5.74 8.52
CA ALA A 199 -21.16 -4.45 7.92
C ALA A 199 -19.99 -3.83 7.12
N TYR A 200 -18.76 -4.28 7.35
CA TYR A 200 -17.55 -3.64 6.85
C TYR A 200 -17.01 -4.31 5.58
N GLN A 201 -16.04 -3.64 4.96
CA GLN A 201 -15.11 -4.23 4.01
C GLN A 201 -13.67 -3.92 4.42
N VAL A 202 -12.74 -4.74 3.98
CA VAL A 202 -11.33 -4.68 4.38
C VAL A 202 -10.44 -4.63 3.17
N TYR A 203 -9.51 -3.67 3.16
CA TYR A 203 -8.44 -3.61 2.17
C TYR A 203 -7.10 -3.81 2.89
N ALA A 204 -6.40 -4.91 2.60
CA ALA A 204 -5.19 -5.32 3.31
C ALA A 204 -3.98 -5.44 2.37
N SER A 205 -2.84 -4.90 2.79
CA SER A 205 -1.58 -5.06 2.06
C SER A 205 -0.39 -5.21 3.02
N GLY A 206 0.43 -6.23 2.75
CA GLY A 206 1.56 -6.60 3.58
C GLY A 206 2.11 -7.99 3.21
N PRO A 207 3.04 -8.53 4.02
CA PRO A 207 3.54 -9.89 3.88
C PRO A 207 2.41 -10.92 3.79
N ARG A 208 2.56 -11.89 2.90
CA ARG A 208 1.55 -12.93 2.62
C ARG A 208 1.08 -13.64 3.90
N SER A 209 2.01 -14.11 4.74
CA SER A 209 1.67 -14.81 5.97
C SER A 209 0.83 -13.96 6.93
N TRP A 210 1.04 -12.65 6.95
CA TRP A 210 0.28 -11.71 7.77
C TRP A 210 -1.13 -11.47 7.22
N VAL A 211 -1.26 -11.23 5.92
CA VAL A 211 -2.57 -11.05 5.26
C VAL A 211 -3.48 -12.27 5.44
N TYR A 212 -2.95 -13.48 5.24
CA TYR A 212 -3.74 -14.71 5.37
C TYR A 212 -4.26 -14.91 6.80
N ARG A 213 -3.48 -14.54 7.82
CA ARG A 213 -3.92 -14.62 9.23
C ARG A 213 -5.05 -13.67 9.53
N ILE A 214 -4.94 -12.42 9.10
CA ILE A 214 -6.02 -11.44 9.26
C ILE A 214 -7.27 -11.93 8.57
N PHE A 215 -7.16 -12.41 7.34
CA PHE A 215 -8.29 -12.96 6.60
C PHE A 215 -9.01 -14.03 7.40
N HIS A 216 -8.30 -15.03 7.93
CA HIS A 216 -8.90 -16.09 8.74
C HIS A 216 -9.53 -15.57 10.03
N ALA A 217 -8.85 -14.69 10.78
CA ALA A 217 -9.37 -14.11 12.01
C ALA A 217 -10.65 -13.30 11.76
N PHE A 218 -10.69 -12.53 10.67
CA PHE A 218 -11.82 -11.65 10.36
C PHE A 218 -13.03 -12.41 9.83
N GLN A 219 -12.81 -13.51 9.11
CA GLN A 219 -13.92 -14.41 8.72
C GLN A 219 -14.64 -15.00 9.94
N GLN A 220 -13.91 -15.34 11.01
CA GLN A 220 -14.52 -15.80 12.27
C GLN A 220 -15.34 -14.73 12.99
N LYS A 221 -15.14 -13.45 12.61
CA LYS A 221 -15.86 -12.29 13.15
C LYS A 221 -16.91 -11.73 12.19
N GLY A 222 -17.34 -12.54 11.21
CA GLY A 222 -18.48 -12.23 10.35
C GLY A 222 -18.14 -11.48 9.06
N LEU A 223 -16.87 -11.20 8.76
CA LEU A 223 -16.49 -10.55 7.50
C LEU A 223 -16.76 -11.50 6.31
N PRO A 224 -17.63 -11.12 5.35
CA PRO A 224 -17.84 -11.94 4.16
C PRO A 224 -16.59 -11.97 3.29
N ARG A 225 -16.24 -13.15 2.74
CA ARG A 225 -15.06 -13.33 1.89
C ARG A 225 -14.99 -12.32 0.72
N ALA A 226 -16.14 -12.00 0.14
CA ALA A 226 -16.24 -11.06 -0.98
C ALA A 226 -15.88 -9.61 -0.62
N PHE A 227 -15.79 -9.27 0.68
CA PHE A 227 -15.44 -7.94 1.18
C PHE A 227 -14.06 -7.91 1.85
N PHE A 228 -13.20 -8.90 1.58
CA PHE A 228 -11.78 -8.85 1.92
C PHE A 228 -10.95 -8.72 0.64
N PHE A 229 -10.31 -7.57 0.47
CA PHE A 229 -9.53 -7.19 -0.69
C PHE A 229 -8.04 -7.20 -0.35
N SER A 230 -7.26 -7.98 -1.11
CA SER A 230 -5.80 -7.97 -1.06
C SER A 230 -5.23 -8.58 -2.32
N ASP A 231 -4.11 -8.03 -2.81
CA ASP A 231 -3.34 -8.56 -3.94
C ASP A 231 -2.80 -9.99 -3.67
N MET A 232 -2.69 -10.40 -2.40
CA MET A 232 -2.26 -11.75 -1.99
C MET A 232 -3.24 -12.88 -2.33
N PHE A 233 -4.47 -12.54 -2.73
CA PHE A 233 -5.51 -13.50 -3.12
C PHE A 233 -5.77 -13.54 -4.64
N GLU A 234 -4.93 -12.87 -5.43
CA GLU A 234 -5.00 -12.84 -6.90
C GLU A 234 -4.20 -13.94 -7.60
#